data_AF-K8NWS6-F1
#
_entry.id   AF-K8NWS6-F1
#
_cell.length_a   1.000
_cell.length_b   1.000
_cell.length_c   1.000
_cell.angle_alpha   90.00
_cell.angle_beta   90.00
_cell.angle_gamma   90.00
#
_symmetry.space_group_name_H-M   'P 1'
#
loop_
_entity.id
_entity.type
_entity.pdbx_description
1 polymer ?
#
loop_
_entity_poly.entity_id
_entity_poly.type
_entity_poly.pdbx_seq_one_letter_code
_entity_poly.pdbx_strand_id
1 'polypeptide(L)' 'MEVLAYLVPLALVLGLLGLVGFLWSLRSGQYDDLEGAGWRAIAEDEPPSPSR' A
#
# COMPACT_ATOMS: atom_id res chain seq x y z
N MET A 1 27.98 -11.88 18.54
CA MET A 1 28.20 -12.18 17.11
C MET A 1 27.21 -13.23 16.59
N GLU A 2 26.86 -14.26 17.37
CA GLU A 2 25.82 -15.25 17.02
C GLU A 2 24.47 -14.66 16.59
N VAL A 3 23.95 -13.66 17.32
CA VAL A 3 22.65 -13.04 16.98
C VAL A 3 22.67 -12.35 15.61
N LEU A 4 23.79 -11.69 15.25
CA LEU A 4 23.91 -11.02 13.96
C LEU A 4 23.87 -12.02 12.79
N ALA A 5 24.34 -13.25 13.00
CA ALA A 5 24.29 -14.31 11.99
C ALA A 5 22.85 -14.69 11.61
N TYR A 6 21.88 -14.47 12.50
CA TYR A 6 20.45 -14.68 12.21
C TYR A 6 19.74 -13.40 11.79
N LEU A 7 20.05 -12.27 12.44
CA LEU A 7 19.36 -11.01 12.16
C LEU A 7 19.70 -10.42 10.79
N VAL A 8 20.94 -10.58 10.31
CA VAL A 8 21.34 -10.05 9.00
C VAL A 8 20.58 -10.76 7.87
N PRO A 9 20.58 -12.11 7.76
CA PRO A 9 19.75 -12.79 6.76
C PRO A 9 18.27 -12.48 6.91
N LEU A 10 17.74 -12.43 8.13
CA LEU A 10 16.34 -12.11 8.38
C LEU A 10 15.99 -10.70 7.87
N ALA A 11 16.81 -9.69 8.16
CA ALA A 11 16.61 -8.33 7.68
C ALA A 11 16.64 -8.24 6.15
N LEU A 12 17.57 -8.96 5.50
CA LEU A 12 17.64 -9.01 4.03
C LEU A 12 16.39 -9.68 3.42
N VAL A 13 15.91 -10.77 4.01
CA VAL A 13 14.69 -11.46 3.57
C VAL A 13 13.48 -10.53 3.74
N LEU A 14 13.34 -9.87 4.88
CA LEU A 14 12.24 -8.94 5.12
C LEU A 14 12.29 -7.74 4.15
N GLY A 15 13.47 -7.20 3.89
CA GLY A 15 13.66 -6.13 2.91
C GLY A 15 13.30 -6.57 1.49
N LEU A 16 13.72 -7.78 1.08
CA LEU A 16 13.39 -8.34 -0.22
C LEU A 16 11.89 -8.64 -0.36
N LEU A 17 11.25 -9.19 0.68
CA LEU A 17 9.80 -9.41 0.70
C LEU A 17 9.04 -8.10 0.55
N GLY A 18 9.46 -7.05 1.27
CA GLY A 18 8.90 -5.71 1.12
C GLY A 18 9.05 -5.17 -0.30
N LEU A 19 10.24 -5.30 -0.90
CA LEU A 19 10.51 -4.86 -2.26
C LEU A 19 9.66 -5.62 -3.29
N VAL A 20 9.59 -6.95 -3.21
CA VAL A 20 8.78 -7.76 -4.12
C VAL A 20 7.30 -7.44 -3.97
N GLY A 21 6.82 -7.30 -2.73
CA GLY A 21 5.44 -6.88 -2.45
C GLY A 21 5.13 -5.50 -3.03
N PHE A 22 6.04 -4.54 -2.89
CA PHE A 22 5.91 -3.21 -3.46
C PHE A 22 5.86 -3.22 -5.00
N LEU A 23 6.78 -3.95 -5.65
CA LEU A 23 6.78 -4.07 -7.12
C LEU A 23 5.53 -4.81 -7.64
N TRP A 24 5.04 -5.81 -6.91
CA TRP A 24 3.77 -6.47 -7.23
C TRP A 24 2.57 -5.50 -7.08
N SER A 25 2.58 -4.66 -6.05
CA SER A 25 1.56 -3.63 -5.82
C SER A 25 1.52 -2.59 -6.96
N LEU A 26 2.69 -2.15 -7.43
CA LEU A 26 2.79 -1.27 -8.60
C LEU A 26 2.26 -1.95 -9.87
N ARG A 27 2.66 -3.21 -10.13
CA ARG A 27 2.23 -3.94 -11.32
C ARG A 27 0.74 -4.30 -11.32
N SER A 28 0.11 -4.35 -10.16
CA SER A 28 -1.34 -4.63 -10.03
C SER A 28 -2.21 -3.39 -10.26
N GLY A 29 -1.63 -2.21 -10.51
CA GLY A 29 -2.39 -0.99 -10.78
C GLY A 29 -3.14 -0.44 -9.56
N GLN A 30 -2.82 -0.91 -8.34
CA GLN A 30 -3.47 -0.44 -7.12
C GLN A 30 -3.26 1.06 -6.86
N TYR A 31 -2.19 1.64 -7.43
CA TYR A 31 -1.88 3.05 -7.28
C TYR A 31 -2.51 3.95 -8.35
N ASP A 32 -3.20 3.38 -9.33
CA ASP A 32 -3.77 4.15 -10.45
C ASP A 32 -5.05 4.91 -10.06
N ASP A 33 -5.76 4.47 -9.01
CA ASP A 33 -6.98 5.10 -8.49
C ASP A 33 -6.81 5.60 -7.04
N LEU A 34 -5.63 6.12 -6.68
CA LEU A 34 -5.45 6.76 -5.37
C LEU A 34 -6.23 8.07 -5.25
N GLU A 35 -6.28 8.83 -6.34
CA GLU A 35 -6.94 10.15 -6.40
C GLU A 35 -8.47 10.01 -6.28
N GLY A 36 -9.06 9.06 -7.02
CA GLY A 36 -10.49 8.77 -6.94
C GLY A 36 -10.90 8.11 -5.62
N ALA A 37 -10.07 7.22 -5.06
CA ALA A 37 -10.32 6.65 -3.73
C ALA A 37 -10.35 7.72 -2.63
N GLY A 38 -9.44 8.70 -2.66
CA GLY A 38 -9.43 9.82 -1.73
C GLY A 38 -10.67 10.71 -1.88
N TRP A 39 -11.07 11.01 -3.11
CA TRP A 39 -12.29 11.78 -3.36
C TRP A 39 -13.54 11.07 -2.85
N ARG A 40 -13.66 9.75 -3.05
CA ARG A 40 -14.77 8.95 -2.50
C ARG A 40 -14.80 8.96 -0.97
N ALA A 41 -13.63 8.80 -0.32
CA ALA A 41 -13.53 8.81 1.13
C ALA A 41 -13.97 10.14 1.77
N ILE A 42 -13.82 11.27 1.06
CA ILE A 42 -14.28 12.59 1.53
C ILE A 42 -15.73 12.85 1.11
N ALA A 43 -16.11 12.45 -0.11
CA ALA A 43 -17.44 12.67 -0.66
C ALA A 43 -18.54 11.79 -0.04
N GLU A 44 -18.19 10.68 0.62
CA GLU A 44 -19.14 9.84 1.37
C GLU A 44 -19.87 10.59 2.50
N ASP A 45 -19.28 11.69 3.00
CA ASP A 45 -19.91 12.55 4.02
C ASP A 45 -20.88 13.60 3.43
N GLU A 46 -20.92 13.78 2.11
CA GLU A 46 -21.86 14.72 1.47
C GLU A 46 -23.22 14.03 1.25
N PRO A 47 -24.31 14.50 1.91
CA PRO A 47 -25.63 13.93 1.70
C PRO A 47 -26.06 14.13 0.24
N PRO A 48 -26.77 13.16 -0.37
CA PRO A 48 -27.23 13.28 -1.74
C PRO A 48 -28.07 14.56 -1.89
N SER A 49 -27.59 15.49 -2.72
CA SER A 49 -28.33 16.70 -3.05
C SER A 49 -29.66 16.30 -3.69
N PRO A 50 -30.81 16.77 -3.17
CA PRO A 50 -32.11 16.42 -3.73
C PRO A 50 -32.21 17.02 -5.13
N SER A 51 -32.09 16.16 -6.15
CA SER A 51 -32.40 16.50 -7.53
C SER A 51 -33.86 16.95 -7.60
N ARG A 52 -34.08 18.21 -8.01
CA ARG A 52 -35.40 18.73 -8.39
C ARG A 52 -35.89 18.07 -9.68
#